data_AF-A0A9D6YB14-F1
#
_entry.id   AF-A0A9D6YB14-F1
#
_cell.length_a   1.000
_cell.length_b   1.000
_cell.length_c   1.000
_cell.angle_alpha   90.00
_cell.angle_beta   90.00
_cell.angle_gamma   90.00
#
_symmetry.space_group_name_H-M   'P 1'
#
loop_
_entity.id
_entity.type
_entity.pdbx_description
1 polymer ?
#
loop_
_entity_poly.entity_id
_entity_poly.type
_entity_poly.pdbx_seq_one_letter_code
_entity_poly.pdbx_strand_id
1 'polypeptide(L)' 'MHAGIGIRQLRPGYYEARVGLDLRVVFSRDSHGLVIELLGNHAAVRRYLRSL' A
#
# COMPACT_ATOMS: atom_id res chain seq x y z
N MET A 1 1.53 -13.79 17.59
CA MET A 1 2.68 -13.47 16.74
C MET A 1 2.42 -12.11 16.08
N HIS A 2 2.83 -11.00 16.71
CA HIS A 2 2.78 -9.66 16.11
C HIS A 2 4.02 -9.47 15.23
N ALA A 3 4.05 -10.12 14.06
CA ALA A 3 4.98 -9.69 13.02
C ALA A 3 4.49 -8.33 12.54
N GLY A 4 5.25 -7.25 12.79
CA GLY A 4 4.85 -5.89 12.46
C GLY A 4 4.34 -5.77 11.03
N ILE A 5 3.37 -4.89 10.80
CA ILE A 5 2.86 -4.57 9.47
C ILE A 5 4.07 -4.13 8.63
N GLY A 6 4.51 -4.99 7.72
CA GLY A 6 5.62 -4.68 6.84
C GLY A 6 5.20 -3.56 5.89
N ILE A 7 5.74 -2.37 6.10
CA ILE A 7 5.57 -1.24 5.20
C ILE A 7 6.69 -1.28 4.17
N ARG A 8 6.34 -1.26 2.89
CA ARG A 8 7.27 -1.24 1.76
C ARG A 8 7.00 -0.02 0.89
N GLN A 9 8.04 0.72 0.54
CA GLN A 9 7.91 1.75 -0.49
C GLN A 9 7.79 1.10 -1.88
N LEU A 10 6.77 1.48 -2.63
CA LEU A 10 6.55 1.00 -4.00
C LEU A 10 7.21 1.92 -5.04
N ARG A 11 7.17 3.23 -4.78
CA ARG A 11 7.79 4.32 -5.55
C ARG A 11 7.83 5.60 -4.69
N PRO A 12 8.51 6.70 -5.11
CA PRO A 12 8.51 7.94 -4.35
C PRO A 12 7.09 8.39 -3.99
N GLY A 13 6.81 8.62 -2.70
CA GLY A 13 5.51 9.06 -2.20
C GLY A 13 4.42 7.98 -2.04
N TYR A 14 4.64 6.74 -2.49
CA TYR A 14 3.65 5.64 -2.40
C TYR A 14 4.20 4.42 -1.68
N TYR A 15 3.38 3.88 -0.77
CA TYR A 15 3.75 2.81 0.15
C TYR A 15 2.69 1.71 0.15
N GLU A 16 3.12 0.50 0.51
CA GLU A 16 2.28 -0.67 0.69
C GLU A 16 2.41 -1.19 2.11
N ALA A 17 1.28 -1.56 2.72
CA ALA A 17 1.22 -2.38 3.92
C ALA A 17 0.48 -3.70 3.62
N ARG A 18 1.04 -4.84 4.06
CA ARG A 18 0.34 -6.12 4.02
C ARG A 18 -0.55 -6.27 5.25
N VAL A 19 -1.83 -6.56 5.02
CA VAL A 19 -2.83 -6.81 6.07
C VAL A 19 -3.29 -8.25 5.94
N GLY A 20 -2.68 -9.15 6.71
CA GLY A 20 -2.91 -10.59 6.55
C GLY A 20 -2.22 -11.16 5.30
N LEU A 21 -2.81 -12.20 4.71
CA LEU A 21 -2.15 -13.00 3.67
C LEU A 21 -2.24 -12.38 2.27
N ASP A 22 -3.41 -11.88 1.88
CA ASP A 22 -3.65 -11.41 0.50
C ASP A 22 -3.96 -9.91 0.41
N LEU A 23 -4.57 -9.34 1.46
CA LEU A 23 -4.96 -7.93 1.44
C LEU A 23 -3.75 -7.03 1.61
N ARG A 24 -3.69 -6.00 0.75
CA ARG A 24 -2.67 -4.96 0.73
C ARG A 24 -3.36 -3.61 0.74
N VAL A 25 -2.77 -2.67 1.46
CA VAL A 25 -3.17 -1.28 1.50
C VAL A 25 -2.09 -0.48 0.80
N VAL A 26 -2.44 0.23 -0.26
CA VAL A 26 -1.59 1.27 -0.84
C VAL A 26 -1.99 2.60 -0.24
N PHE A 27 -1.00 3.36 0.20
CA PHE A 27 -1.22 4.70 0.71
C PHE A 27 -0.13 5.65 0.21
N SER A 28 -0.53 6.89 -0.01
CA SER A 28 0.39 7.98 -0.28
C SER A 28 0.61 8.82 0.98
N ARG A 29 1.68 9.61 1.00
CA ARG A 29 1.95 10.58 2.07
C ARG A 29 1.92 11.98 1.49
N ASP A 30 1.16 12.87 2.11
CA ASP A 30 1.21 14.31 1.86
C ASP A 30 1.65 15.09 3.12
N SER A 31 1.52 16.42 3.08
CA SER A 31 1.86 17.30 4.22
C SER A 31 0.92 17.16 5.41
N HIS A 32 -0.26 16.57 5.23
CA HIS A 32 -1.34 16.49 6.22
C HIS A 32 -1.53 15.08 6.78
N GLY A 33 -1.00 14.04 6.12
CA GLY A 33 -1.04 12.68 6.64
C GLY A 33 -0.82 11.61 5.59
N LEU A 34 -1.50 10.48 5.80
CA LEU A 34 -1.51 9.34 4.89
C LEU A 34 -2.89 9.24 4.24
N VAL A 35 -2.92 9.08 2.92
CA VAL A 35 -4.15 8.87 2.16
C VAL A 35 -4.19 7.43 1.71
N ILE A 36 -5.27 6.71 2.03
CA ILE A 36 -5.48 5.36 1.50
C ILE A 36 -5.91 5.49 0.05
N GLU A 37 -5.06 5.01 -0.84
CA GLU A 37 -5.27 5.05 -2.28
C GLU A 37 -6.01 3.81 -2.78
N LEU A 38 -5.70 2.65 -2.20
CA LEU A 38 -6.26 1.37 -2.61
C LEU A 38 -6.24 0.37 -1.45
N LEU A 39 -7.32 -0.40 -1.31
CA LEU A 39 -7.31 -1.70 -0.65
C LEU A 39 -7.53 -2.80 -1.69
N GLY A 40 -6.65 -3.80 -1.73
CA GLY A 40 -6.81 -4.90 -2.68
C GLY A 40 -5.69 -5.92 -2.59
N ASN A 41 -5.76 -6.94 -3.43
CA ASN A 41 -4.71 -7.96 -3.50
C ASN A 41 -3.52 -7.52 -4.37
N HIS A 42 -2.52 -8.39 -4.49
CA HIS A 42 -1.33 -8.13 -5.30
C HIS A 42 -1.66 -7.74 -6.75
N ALA A 43 -2.67 -8.36 -7.37
CA ALA A 43 -3.06 -8.05 -8.74
C ALA A 43 -3.69 -6.65 -8.86
N ALA A 44 -4.55 -6.28 -7.92
CA ALA A 44 -5.15 -4.95 -7.85
C ALA A 44 -4.08 -3.86 -7.66
N VAL A 45 -3.12 -4.08 -6.74
CA VAL A 45 -2.00 -3.16 -6.51
C VAL A 45 -1.19 -2.95 -7.79
N ARG A 46 -0.79 -4.02 -8.49
CA ARG A 46 -0.05 -3.89 -9.76
C ARG A 46 -0.84 -3.16 -10.85
N ARG A 47 -2.17 -3.31 -10.87
CA ARG A 47 -3.02 -2.60 -11.84
C ARG A 47 -3.09 -1.11 -11.51
N TYR A 48 -3.29 -0.76 -10.24
CA TYR A 48 -3.31 0.63 -9.78
C TYR A 48 -1.97 1.33 -10.00
N LEU A 49 -0.85 0.69 -9.70
CA LEU A 49 0.47 1.28 -9.97
C LEU A 49 0.74 1.56 -11.45
N ARG A 50 0.06 0.86 -12.37
CA ARG A 50 0.16 1.13 -13.81
C ARG A 50 -0.72 2.29 -14.27
N SER A 51 -1.74 2.66 -13.51
CA SER A 51 -2.63 3.77 -13.85
C SER A 51 -2.18 5.11 -13.30
N LEU A 52 -1.04 5.15 -12.60
CA LEU A 52 -0.54 6.31 -11.89
C LEU A 52 0.78 6.82 -12.49
#